data_AF-A0A3C0DUV5-F1
#
_entry.id   AF-A0A3C0DUV5-F1
#
_cell.length_a   1.000
_cell.length_b   1.000
_cell.length_c   1.000
_cell.angle_alpha   90.00
_cell.angle_beta   90.00
_cell.angle_gamma   90.00
#
_symmetry.space_group_name_H-M   'P 1'
#
loop_
_entity.id
_entity.type
_entity.pdbx_description
1 polymer ?
#
loop_
_entity_poly.entity_id
_entity_poly.type
_entity_poly.pdbx_seq_one_letter_code
_entity_poly.pdbx_strand_id
1 'polypeptide(L)'
;MRSLIIFVLGIGFIFSIVANETKPVKVFILAGQSNMEGKGKIDPLLNHQIHAPETKAFFQHFHKDGKYIERDDVWINYLKRRGKLTVGYGSPGCIGLELEFGHVMGNHYDEPVLLIKTAWGGKSIGRDFRPPSSGLQ
;
A
#
# COMPACT_ATOMS: atom_id res chain seq x y z
N MET A 1 -23.79 46.94 49.94
CA MET A 1 -23.18 45.80 50.67
C MET A 1 -23.96 44.55 50.35
N ARG A 2 -23.27 43.42 50.14
CA ARG A 2 -23.76 42.04 49.95
C ARG A 2 -24.06 41.58 48.51
N SER A 3 -22.95 41.28 47.84
CA SER A 3 -22.63 40.13 47.00
C SER A 3 -23.77 39.20 46.56
N LEU A 4 -23.99 39.12 45.24
CA LEU A 4 -24.61 37.97 44.58
C LEU A 4 -23.49 37.17 43.90
N ILE A 5 -23.21 36.00 44.44
CA ILE A 5 -22.17 35.07 43.98
C ILE A 5 -22.67 34.40 42.69
N ILE A 6 -21.98 34.67 41.57
CA ILE A 6 -22.19 33.96 40.30
C ILE A 6 -21.45 32.62 40.41
N PHE A 7 -22.19 31.53 40.57
CA PHE A 7 -21.65 30.17 40.57
C PHE A 7 -21.50 29.72 39.11
N VAL A 8 -20.35 30.00 38.50
CA VAL A 8 -19.99 29.46 37.18
C VAL A 8 -19.61 27.99 37.36
N LEU A 9 -20.52 27.08 37.03
CA LEU A 9 -20.25 25.65 36.85
C LEU A 9 -19.40 25.48 35.58
N GLY A 10 -18.09 25.68 35.73
CA GLY A 10 -17.10 25.33 34.71
C GLY A 10 -17.01 23.81 34.59
N ILE A 11 -17.79 23.22 33.69
CA ILE A 11 -17.57 21.85 33.23
C ILE A 11 -16.27 21.87 32.43
N GLY A 12 -15.17 21.55 33.10
CA GLY A 12 -13.88 21.35 32.45
C GLY A 12 -13.98 20.16 31.51
N PHE A 13 -13.93 20.44 30.20
CA PHE A 13 -13.69 19.42 29.18
C PHE A 13 -12.26 18.90 29.40
N ILE A 14 -12.12 17.78 30.12
CA ILE A 14 -10.86 17.04 30.18
C ILE A 14 -10.69 16.41 28.80
N PHE A 15 -9.98 17.10 27.91
CA PHE A 15 -9.44 16.48 26.71
C PHE A 15 -8.39 15.46 27.17
N SER A 16 -8.82 14.20 27.29
CA SER A 16 -7.88 13.09 27.36
C SER A 16 -7.10 13.08 26.05
N ILE A 17 -5.85 13.53 26.12
CA ILE A 17 -4.88 13.34 25.03
C ILE A 17 -4.69 11.83 24.94
N VAL A 18 -5.38 11.18 24.00
CA VAL A 18 -5.13 9.79 23.69
C VAL A 18 -3.71 9.76 23.14
N ALA A 19 -2.78 9.22 23.91
CA ALA A 19 -1.45 8.91 23.41
C ALA A 19 -1.63 7.97 22.23
N ASN A 20 -1.35 8.47 21.03
CA ASN A 20 -1.36 7.66 19.83
C ASN A 20 -0.16 6.71 19.94
N GLU A 21 -0.39 5.50 20.45
CA GLU A 21 0.64 4.46 20.43
C GLU A 21 1.12 4.32 18.98
N THR A 22 2.39 4.64 18.77
CA THR A 22 3.04 4.46 17.48
C THR A 22 3.13 2.96 17.21
N LYS A 23 2.14 2.43 16.49
CA LYS A 23 2.14 1.03 16.06
C LYS A 23 3.34 0.77 15.14
N PRO A 24 4.02 -0.38 15.28
CA PRO A 24 5.13 -0.74 14.41
C PRO A 24 4.62 -0.95 12.97
N VAL A 25 5.38 -0.49 11.99
CA VAL A 25 5.05 -0.70 10.57
C VAL A 25 5.42 -2.13 10.16
N LYS A 26 4.52 -2.82 9.45
CA LYS A 26 4.84 -4.11 8.81
C LYS A 26 5.50 -3.88 7.47
N VAL A 27 6.76 -4.28 7.34
CA VAL A 27 7.55 -4.02 6.14
C VAL A 27 7.76 -5.31 5.34
N PHE A 28 7.43 -5.27 4.05
CA PHE A 28 7.64 -6.39 3.12
C PHE A 28 8.54 -5.96 1.97
N ILE A 29 9.53 -6.80 1.65
CA ILE A 29 10.42 -6.60 0.50
C ILE A 29 9.94 -7.45 -0.67
N LEU A 30 9.59 -6.79 -1.77
CA LEU A 30 9.15 -7.41 -3.01
C LEU A 30 10.30 -7.36 -4.02
N ALA A 31 11.10 -8.44 -4.06
CA ALA A 31 12.29 -8.53 -4.89
C ALA A 31 12.15 -9.57 -6.00
N GLY A 32 12.69 -9.28 -7.18
CA GLY A 32 12.69 -10.21 -8.30
C GLY A 32 12.87 -9.54 -9.66
N GLN A 33 12.60 -10.28 -10.72
CA GLN A 33 12.74 -9.78 -12.09
C GLN A 33 11.40 -9.33 -12.72
N SER A 34 11.21 -9.51 -14.02
CA SER A 34 10.06 -8.99 -14.80
C SER A 34 8.68 -9.27 -14.21
N ASN A 35 8.44 -10.48 -13.70
CA ASN A 35 7.14 -10.84 -13.12
C ASN A 35 6.88 -10.19 -11.76
N MET A 36 7.92 -9.97 -10.95
CA MET A 36 7.80 -9.17 -9.72
C MET A 36 7.67 -7.69 -10.05
N GLU A 37 8.41 -7.20 -11.06
CA GLU A 37 8.25 -5.84 -11.58
C GLU A 37 6.78 -5.59 -11.98
N GLY A 38 6.09 -6.58 -12.55
CA GLY A 38 4.67 -6.53 -12.86
C GLY A 38 4.42 -6.16 -14.31
N LYS A 39 3.85 -7.11 -15.06
CA LYS A 39 3.51 -6.97 -16.49
C LYS A 39 2.02 -7.13 -16.77
N GLY A 40 1.19 -7.28 -15.74
CA GLY A 40 -0.26 -7.34 -15.90
C GLY A 40 -0.77 -5.98 -16.34
N LYS A 41 -1.38 -5.88 -17.53
CA LYS A 41 -1.82 -4.59 -18.06
C LYS A 41 -3.00 -4.04 -17.24
N ILE A 42 -2.96 -2.75 -16.92
CA ILE A 42 -4.14 -2.08 -16.36
C ILE A 42 -5.24 -2.08 -17.42
N ASP A 43 -4.87 -1.69 -18.64
CA ASP A 43 -5.73 -1.68 -19.81
C ASP A 43 -5.08 -2.49 -20.95
N PRO A 44 -5.76 -3.47 -21.56
CA PRO A 44 -7.18 -3.83 -21.35
C PRO A 44 -7.43 -4.84 -20.22
N LEU A 45 -6.39 -5.52 -19.71
CA LEU A 45 -6.56 -6.73 -18.89
C LEU A 45 -7.31 -6.48 -17.58
N LEU A 46 -6.78 -5.65 -16.67
CA LEU A 46 -7.41 -5.43 -15.37
C LEU A 46 -8.77 -4.74 -15.53
N ASN A 47 -8.87 -3.74 -16.41
CA ASN A 47 -10.11 -3.03 -16.74
C ASN A 47 -11.22 -3.99 -17.23
N HIS A 48 -10.86 -5.06 -17.93
CA HIS A 48 -11.81 -6.10 -18.30
C HIS A 48 -12.17 -6.98 -17.09
N GLN A 49 -11.17 -7.47 -16.34
CA GLN A 49 -11.35 -8.41 -15.24
C GLN A 49 -12.20 -7.88 -14.08
N ILE A 50 -12.15 -6.58 -13.79
CA ILE A 50 -12.99 -5.93 -12.76
C ILE A 50 -14.48 -5.93 -13.11
N HIS A 51 -14.85 -6.19 -14.36
CA HIS A 51 -16.23 -6.14 -14.84
C HIS A 51 -16.74 -7.48 -15.38
N ALA A 52 -15.86 -8.33 -15.90
CA ALA A 52 -16.22 -9.60 -16.53
C ALA A 52 -16.84 -10.58 -15.50
N PRO A 53 -18.03 -11.16 -15.75
CA PRO A 53 -18.76 -11.99 -14.77
C PRO A 53 -17.94 -13.11 -14.14
N GLU A 54 -17.05 -13.72 -14.90
CA GLU A 54 -16.20 -14.85 -14.52
C GLU A 54 -15.07 -14.47 -13.55
N THR A 55 -14.66 -13.20 -13.52
CA THR A 55 -13.50 -12.73 -12.74
C THR A 55 -13.85 -11.60 -11.78
N LYS A 56 -14.96 -10.88 -12.00
CA LYS A 56 -15.41 -9.74 -11.21
C LYS A 56 -15.41 -10.02 -9.71
N ALA A 57 -15.86 -11.19 -9.28
CA ALA A 57 -15.89 -11.55 -7.86
C ALA A 57 -14.51 -11.44 -7.20
N PHE A 58 -13.44 -11.74 -7.95
CA PHE A 58 -12.06 -11.68 -7.49
C PHE A 58 -11.42 -10.30 -7.63
N PHE A 59 -11.79 -9.49 -8.63
CA PHE A 59 -11.07 -8.23 -8.94
C PHE A 59 -11.83 -6.95 -8.55
N GLN A 60 -13.15 -7.01 -8.33
CA GLN A 60 -13.98 -5.82 -8.15
C GLN A 60 -13.58 -4.95 -6.95
N HIS A 61 -12.90 -5.50 -5.93
CA HIS A 61 -12.47 -4.75 -4.76
C HIS A 61 -11.42 -3.67 -5.08
N PHE A 62 -10.73 -3.76 -6.21
CA PHE A 62 -9.81 -2.72 -6.65
C PHE A 62 -10.51 -1.46 -7.16
N HIS A 63 -11.83 -1.51 -7.40
CA HIS A 63 -12.60 -0.41 -7.96
C HIS A 63 -13.76 0.01 -7.06
N LYS A 64 -13.94 1.32 -6.91
CA LYS A 64 -15.11 1.92 -6.27
C LYS A 64 -15.53 3.16 -7.03
N ASP A 65 -16.82 3.30 -7.30
CA ASP A 65 -17.40 4.47 -7.99
C ASP A 65 -16.71 4.82 -9.31
N GLY A 66 -16.34 3.77 -10.08
CA GLY A 66 -15.70 3.90 -11.39
C GLY A 66 -14.21 4.26 -11.34
N LYS A 67 -13.56 4.25 -10.17
CA LYS A 67 -12.13 4.57 -10.01
C LYS A 67 -11.39 3.48 -9.27
N TYR A 68 -10.10 3.33 -9.57
CA TYR A 68 -9.20 2.52 -8.75
C TYR A 68 -9.10 3.13 -7.36
N ILE A 69 -9.19 2.27 -6.33
CA ILE A 69 -9.05 2.72 -4.96
C ILE A 69 -7.59 2.94 -4.60
N GLU A 70 -7.35 3.88 -3.69
CA GLU A 70 -6.08 4.04 -2.99
C GLU A 70 -6.27 3.58 -1.55
N ARG A 71 -5.33 2.79 -1.03
CA ARG A 71 -5.36 2.37 0.38
C ARG A 71 -4.71 3.41 1.29
N ASP A 72 -5.37 3.72 2.41
CA ASP A 72 -4.88 4.70 3.39
C ASP A 72 -3.90 4.12 4.42
N ASP A 73 -3.80 2.80 4.47
CA ASP A 73 -3.05 2.02 5.46
C ASP A 73 -1.96 1.14 4.83
N VAL A 74 -1.80 1.20 3.50
CA VAL A 74 -0.75 0.49 2.76
C VAL A 74 0.00 1.45 1.86
N TRP A 75 1.32 1.55 2.08
CA TRP A 75 2.23 2.36 1.28
C TRP A 75 3.15 1.47 0.45
N ILE A 76 3.62 2.02 -0.67
CA ILE A 76 4.59 1.36 -1.53
C ILE A 76 5.67 2.33 -1.98
N ASN A 77 6.90 1.82 -2.03
CA ASN A 77 8.05 2.47 -2.62
C ASN A 77 8.59 1.61 -3.75
N TYR A 78 8.55 2.13 -4.98
CA TYR A 78 9.05 1.44 -6.16
C TYR A 78 9.72 2.40 -7.15
N LEU A 79 11.04 2.25 -7.34
CA LEU A 79 11.86 3.14 -8.16
C LEU A 79 11.70 4.62 -7.72
N LYS A 80 11.19 5.47 -8.61
CA LYS A 80 10.90 6.90 -8.35
C LYS A 80 9.44 7.14 -7.93
N ARG A 81 8.61 6.10 -7.84
CA ARG A 81 7.19 6.19 -7.46
C ARG A 81 7.03 5.79 -6.00
N ARG A 82 6.34 6.63 -5.22
CA ARG A 82 6.06 6.40 -3.80
C ARG A 82 4.69 6.94 -3.46
N GLY A 83 3.95 6.23 -2.62
CA GLY A 83 2.63 6.69 -2.20
C GLY A 83 1.79 5.56 -1.62
N LYS A 84 0.49 5.81 -1.56
CA LYS A 84 -0.53 4.84 -1.21
C LYS A 84 -0.58 3.72 -2.25
N LEU A 85 -0.95 2.53 -1.82
CA LEU A 85 -1.14 1.41 -2.72
C LEU A 85 -2.36 1.65 -3.61
N THR A 86 -2.13 1.56 -4.92
CA THR A 86 -3.13 1.53 -5.98
C THR A 86 -2.48 0.90 -7.22
N VAL A 87 -3.13 0.95 -8.38
CA VAL A 87 -2.54 0.49 -9.64
C VAL A 87 -1.34 1.35 -10.06
N GLY A 88 -0.55 0.86 -11.02
CA GLY A 88 0.52 1.65 -11.62
C GLY A 88 1.87 1.55 -10.91
N TYR A 89 2.03 0.60 -9.98
CA TYR A 89 3.33 0.17 -9.43
C TYR A 89 3.89 -1.07 -10.14
N GLY A 90 3.37 -1.42 -11.31
CA GLY A 90 4.01 -2.35 -12.24
C GLY A 90 5.06 -1.66 -13.15
N SER A 91 5.41 -2.30 -14.26
CA SER A 91 5.91 -1.58 -15.45
C SER A 91 4.94 -0.46 -15.89
N PRO A 92 5.34 0.48 -16.77
CA PRO A 92 4.45 1.53 -17.26
C PRO A 92 3.10 0.97 -17.76
N GLY A 93 2.00 1.49 -17.20
CA GLY A 93 0.63 1.03 -17.49
C GLY A 93 0.29 -0.39 -17.01
N CYS A 94 1.06 -0.92 -16.06
CA CYS A 94 0.91 -2.28 -15.54
C CYS A 94 0.74 -2.32 -14.02
N ILE A 95 0.29 -3.47 -13.55
CA ILE A 95 0.28 -3.94 -12.17
C ILE A 95 1.23 -5.14 -12.05
N GLY A 96 1.73 -5.37 -10.85
CA GLY A 96 2.28 -6.66 -10.43
C GLY A 96 1.52 -7.22 -9.24
N LEU A 97 2.13 -8.21 -8.59
CA LEU A 97 1.55 -8.85 -7.42
C LEU A 97 1.45 -7.92 -6.20
N GLU A 98 2.16 -6.77 -6.21
CA GLU A 98 2.10 -5.80 -5.12
C GLU A 98 0.68 -5.32 -4.83
N LEU A 99 -0.17 -5.26 -5.87
CA LEU A 99 -1.54 -4.79 -5.72
C LEU A 99 -2.33 -5.75 -4.82
N GLU A 100 -2.52 -6.99 -5.25
CA GLU A 100 -3.29 -7.96 -4.45
C GLU A 100 -2.59 -8.30 -3.14
N PHE A 101 -1.26 -8.50 -3.15
CA PHE A 101 -0.51 -8.78 -1.93
C PHE A 101 -0.70 -7.68 -0.88
N GLY A 102 -0.60 -6.41 -1.29
CA GLY A 102 -0.80 -5.30 -0.37
C GLY A 102 -2.24 -5.19 0.14
N HIS A 103 -3.25 -5.51 -0.69
CA HIS A 103 -4.64 -5.60 -0.23
C HIS A 103 -4.84 -6.68 0.83
N VAL A 104 -4.29 -7.87 0.62
CA VAL A 104 -4.38 -8.98 1.58
C VAL A 104 -3.66 -8.61 2.88
N MET A 105 -2.46 -8.03 2.82
CA MET A 105 -1.71 -7.64 4.02
C MET A 105 -2.39 -6.49 4.78
N GLY A 106 -2.92 -5.48 4.10
CA GLY A 106 -3.67 -4.38 4.74
C GLY A 106 -5.02 -4.80 5.32
N ASN A 107 -5.58 -5.96 4.91
CA ASN A 107 -6.75 -6.54 5.56
C ASN A 107 -6.37 -7.43 6.76
N HIS A 108 -5.14 -7.94 6.78
CA HIS A 108 -4.68 -8.87 7.81
C HIS A 108 -4.11 -8.18 9.05
N TYR A 109 -3.40 -7.07 8.87
CA TYR A 109 -2.75 -6.33 9.96
C TYR A 109 -3.55 -5.08 10.32
N ASP A 110 -3.66 -4.81 11.63
CA ASP A 110 -4.20 -3.54 12.15
C ASP A 110 -3.15 -2.41 12.11
N GLU A 111 -1.89 -2.76 11.86
CA GLU A 111 -0.79 -1.82 11.72
C GLU A 111 -0.54 -1.43 10.26
N PRO A 112 0.01 -0.22 10.00
CA PRO A 112 0.42 0.21 8.68
C PRO A 112 1.32 -0.80 7.96
N VAL A 113 1.07 -1.02 6.66
CA VAL A 113 1.90 -1.87 5.81
C VAL A 113 2.75 -1.02 4.87
N LEU A 114 4.03 -1.34 4.76
CA LEU A 114 4.96 -0.75 3.78
C LEU A 114 5.51 -1.84 2.86
N LEU A 115 5.27 -1.67 1.56
CA LEU A 115 5.87 -2.47 0.50
C LEU A 115 7.12 -1.76 -0.05
N ILE A 116 8.27 -2.41 0.05
CA ILE A 116 9.51 -1.95 -0.58
C ILE A 116 9.76 -2.84 -1.79
N LYS A 117 9.54 -2.30 -2.98
CA LYS A 117 9.65 -3.05 -4.23
C LYS A 117 10.99 -2.78 -4.89
N THR A 118 11.77 -3.84 -5.04
CA THR A 118 13.13 -3.84 -5.62
C THR A 118 13.17 -4.87 -6.74
N ALA A 119 12.49 -4.55 -7.84
CA ALA A 119 12.32 -5.46 -8.96
C ALA A 119 12.61 -4.79 -10.31
N TRP A 120 13.24 -5.54 -11.21
CA TRP A 120 13.67 -5.04 -12.52
C TRP A 120 13.66 -6.16 -13.57
N GLY A 121 13.08 -5.93 -14.73
CA GLY A 121 13.14 -6.86 -15.85
C GLY A 121 14.57 -7.21 -16.29
N GLY A 122 14.76 -8.45 -16.72
CA GLY A 122 16.04 -8.92 -17.28
C GLY A 122 17.16 -9.11 -16.25
N LYS A 123 16.82 -9.21 -14.96
CA LYS A 123 17.78 -9.47 -13.88
C LYS A 123 17.86 -10.94 -13.53
N SER A 124 19.05 -11.38 -13.13
CA SER A 124 19.34 -12.77 -12.82
C SER A 124 19.96 -12.92 -11.42
N ILE A 125 19.72 -14.08 -10.79
CA ILE A 125 20.36 -14.43 -9.52
C ILE A 125 21.88 -14.61 -9.71
N GLY A 126 22.31 -15.15 -10.86
CA GLY A 126 23.72 -15.44 -11.15
C GLY A 126 24.61 -14.21 -11.33
N ARG A 127 24.04 -13.01 -11.48
CA ARG A 127 24.81 -11.77 -11.70
C ARG A 127 24.28 -10.60 -10.87
N ASP A 128 23.04 -10.18 -11.11
CA ASP A 128 22.53 -8.89 -10.63
C ASP A 128 22.13 -8.88 -9.15
N PHE A 129 21.61 -9.99 -8.64
CA PHE A 129 21.18 -10.11 -7.23
C PHE A 129 22.28 -10.64 -6.31
N ARG A 130 23.52 -10.76 -6.78
CA ARG A 130 24.63 -11.23 -5.97
C ARG A 130 25.03 -10.17 -4.94
N PRO A 131 25.49 -10.59 -3.75
CA PRO A 131 26.01 -9.65 -2.78
C PRO A 131 27.26 -8.95 -3.35
N PRO A 132 27.53 -7.68 -2.99
CA PRO A 132 28.70 -6.94 -3.48
C PRO A 132 30.05 -7.65 -3.28
N SER A 133 30.15 -8.53 -2.27
CA SER A 133 31.33 -9.35 -1.97
C SER A 133 31.60 -10.48 -2.98
N SER A 134 30.69 -10.73 -3.93
CA SER A 134 30.80 -11.83 -4.90
C SER A 134 31.87 -11.67 -5.99
N GLY A 135 32.44 -10.47 -6.14
CA GLY A 135 33.28 -10.13 -7.30
C GLY A 135 32.48 -9.95 -8.59
N LEU A 136 33.15 -9.48 -9.65
CA LEU A 136 32.58 -9.37 -10.99
C LEU A 136 32.90 -10.65 -11.78
N GLN A 137 31.88 -11.25 -12.42
CA GLN A 137 32.06 -12.25 -13.49
C GLN A 137 32.21 -11.56 -14.84
#